data_AF-A0A9D5Q6A7-F1
#
_entry.id   AF-A0A9D5Q6A7-F1
#
_cell.length_a   1.000
_cell.length_b   1.000
_cell.length_c   1.000
_cell.angle_alpha   90.00
_cell.angle_beta   90.00
_cell.angle_gamma   90.00
#
_symmetry.space_group_name_H-M   'P 1'
#
loop_
_entity.id
_entity.type
_entity.pdbx_description
1 polymer ?
#
loop_
_entity_poly.entity_id
_entity_poly.type
_entity_poly.pdbx_seq_one_letter_code
_entity_poly.pdbx_strand_id
1 'polypeptide(L)'
;MDTFILNAICQELQPRLCPSTINAFVQPEEYSLVCVLWQQGTESRLAMSVDARYQYLFLTDKKPVTSQAQGDPFAKFLQHHIRGGRIRDIRKPPLERVLTVDIVKQDIDGQDLRFQLILELMGRYSNIILVNVDTNKILESIRHVTAVHSSYRRIAPGAVYVPPPPQQEKLALTAIDRPTFQQILEDYAQAVQETPKLRLWKFLIQRIGGLSPLLAREVDGRHLDQNDEARWTRFSRIVEAVKTGSYQPTVVLEQTDQGMEKPLALSAIPLEQFSY
;
A
#
# COMPACT_ATOMS: atom_id res chain seq x y z
N MET A 1 0.62 -6.79 1.18
CA MET A 1 0.83 -5.81 0.10
C MET A 1 2.13 -5.04 0.33
N ASP A 2 2.97 -4.87 -0.70
CA ASP A 2 4.20 -4.07 -0.60
C ASP A 2 3.99 -2.64 -1.13
N THR A 3 4.99 -1.76 -0.97
CA THR A 3 4.90 -0.35 -1.41
C THR A 3 4.89 -0.22 -2.94
N PHE A 4 5.46 -1.19 -3.66
CA PHE A 4 5.46 -1.20 -5.12
C PHE A 4 4.03 -1.41 -5.66
N ILE A 5 3.32 -2.43 -5.17
CA ILE A 5 1.91 -2.66 -5.47
C ILE A 5 1.06 -1.47 -5.02
N LEU A 6 1.32 -0.91 -3.84
CA LEU A 6 0.59 0.27 -3.37
C LEU A 6 0.82 1.50 -4.26
N ASN A 7 2.01 1.64 -4.88
CA ASN A 7 2.27 2.70 -5.87
C ASN A 7 1.41 2.50 -7.11
N ALA A 8 1.33 1.28 -7.63
CA ALA A 8 0.47 0.95 -8.76
C ALA A 8 -1.00 1.26 -8.45
N ILE A 9 -1.49 0.83 -7.28
CA ILE A 9 -2.86 1.12 -6.84
C ILE A 9 -3.07 2.64 -6.70
N CYS A 10 -2.15 3.37 -6.10
CA CYS A 10 -2.27 4.83 -5.94
C CYS A 10 -2.39 5.54 -7.30
N GLN A 11 -1.53 5.18 -8.26
CA GLN A 11 -1.55 5.75 -9.61
C GLN A 11 -2.80 5.33 -10.40
N GLU A 12 -3.37 4.15 -10.13
CA GLU A 12 -4.65 3.73 -10.71
C GLU A 12 -5.84 4.48 -10.10
N LEU A 13 -5.87 4.61 -8.77
CA LEU A 13 -7.00 5.19 -8.04
C LEU A 13 -7.11 6.70 -8.22
N GLN A 14 -5.99 7.44 -8.24
CA GLN A 14 -6.01 8.90 -8.30
C GLN A 14 -6.84 9.44 -9.49
N PRO A 15 -6.54 9.12 -10.76
CA PRO A 15 -7.31 9.63 -11.89
C PRO A 15 -8.75 9.07 -11.94
N ARG A 16 -9.00 7.91 -11.33
CA ARG A 16 -10.33 7.29 -11.30
C ARG A 16 -11.23 7.84 -10.20
N LEU A 17 -10.70 8.25 -9.06
CA LEU A 17 -11.50 8.64 -7.90
C LEU A 17 -11.43 10.14 -7.55
N CYS A 18 -10.61 10.92 -8.26
CA CYS A 18 -10.46 12.35 -8.01
C CYS A 18 -11.07 13.15 -9.18
N PRO A 19 -12.18 13.88 -8.99
CA PRO A 19 -13.05 13.89 -7.81
C PRO A 19 -14.16 12.83 -7.86
N SER A 20 -14.40 12.19 -6.72
CA SER A 20 -15.59 11.38 -6.43
C SER A 20 -16.25 11.87 -5.15
N THR A 21 -17.56 11.72 -5.05
CA THR A 21 -18.34 12.07 -3.84
C THR A 21 -18.57 10.82 -3.01
N ILE A 22 -18.36 10.91 -1.70
CA ILE A 22 -18.59 9.82 -0.76
C ILE A 22 -20.09 9.71 -0.46
N ASN A 23 -20.70 8.58 -0.83
CA ASN A 23 -22.12 8.33 -0.64
C ASN A 23 -22.42 7.55 0.64
N ALA A 24 -21.66 6.47 0.88
CA ALA A 24 -21.86 5.59 2.02
C ALA A 24 -20.58 4.86 2.45
N PHE A 25 -20.56 4.44 3.72
CA PHE A 25 -19.59 3.50 4.26
C PHE A 25 -20.27 2.21 4.71
N VAL A 26 -19.65 1.08 4.39
CA VAL A 26 -20.06 -0.24 4.85
C VAL A 26 -18.85 -0.94 5.43
N GLN A 27 -19.01 -1.57 6.59
CA GLN A 27 -17.98 -2.37 7.23
C GLN A 27 -18.41 -3.84 7.21
N PRO A 28 -17.99 -4.62 6.20
CA PRO A 28 -18.40 -6.01 6.08
C PRO A 28 -17.79 -6.91 7.16
N GLU A 29 -16.62 -6.54 7.67
CA GLU A 29 -15.87 -7.27 8.70
C GLU A 29 -15.12 -6.28 9.61
N GLU A 30 -14.68 -6.73 10.79
CA GLU A 30 -14.06 -5.89 11.84
C GLU A 30 -12.92 -4.98 11.34
N TYR A 31 -12.12 -5.42 10.38
CA TYR A 31 -10.96 -4.67 9.86
C TYR A 31 -11.06 -4.34 8.36
N SER A 32 -12.28 -4.35 7.83
CA SER A 32 -12.54 -4.11 6.41
C SER A 32 -13.54 -2.98 6.23
N LEU A 33 -13.31 -2.09 5.27
CA LEU A 33 -14.18 -0.97 4.97
C LEU A 33 -14.48 -0.95 3.47
N VAL A 34 -15.70 -0.59 3.10
CA VAL A 34 -16.11 -0.34 1.73
C VAL A 34 -16.65 1.08 1.67
N CYS A 35 -15.97 1.94 0.91
CA CYS A 35 -16.40 3.29 0.62
C CYS A 35 -17.16 3.29 -0.70
N VAL A 36 -18.46 3.61 -0.65
CA VAL A 36 -19.31 3.77 -1.83
C VAL A 36 -19.14 5.19 -2.35
N LEU A 37 -18.72 5.29 -3.59
CA LEU A 37 -18.34 6.52 -4.26
C LEU A 37 -19.26 6.79 -5.43
N TRP A 38 -19.58 8.05 -5.66
CA TRP A 38 -20.35 8.52 -6.80
C TRP A 38 -19.50 9.43 -7.66
N GLN A 39 -19.45 9.15 -8.96
CA GLN A 39 -18.69 9.93 -9.92
C GLN A 39 -19.40 9.92 -11.27
N GLN A 40 -19.66 11.11 -11.84
CA GLN A 40 -20.22 11.25 -13.19
C GLN A 40 -21.46 10.37 -13.50
N GLY A 41 -22.30 10.09 -12.50
CA GLY A 41 -23.50 9.28 -12.67
C GLY A 41 -23.29 7.77 -12.48
N THR A 42 -22.07 7.33 -12.20
CA THR A 42 -21.76 5.94 -11.88
C THR A 42 -21.39 5.79 -10.41
N GLU A 43 -21.76 4.63 -9.86
CA GLU A 43 -21.39 4.23 -8.51
C GLU A 43 -20.19 3.27 -8.60
N SER A 44 -19.13 3.57 -7.87
CA SER A 44 -17.98 2.68 -7.68
C SER A 44 -17.80 2.38 -6.19
N ARG A 45 -17.08 1.30 -5.86
CA ARG A 45 -16.78 0.96 -4.47
C ARG A 45 -15.30 0.75 -4.30
N LEU A 46 -14.71 1.46 -3.37
CA LEU A 46 -13.35 1.22 -2.91
C LEU A 46 -13.41 0.29 -1.70
N ALA A 47 -13.05 -0.99 -1.93
CA ALA A 47 -12.96 -1.99 -0.89
C ALA A 47 -11.54 -2.00 -0.32
N MET A 48 -11.41 -1.95 0.99
CA MET A 48 -10.14 -1.95 1.70
C MET A 48 -10.20 -2.86 2.92
N SER A 49 -9.11 -3.59 3.20
CA SER A 49 -8.95 -4.34 4.44
C SER A 49 -7.55 -4.15 4.99
N VAL A 50 -7.52 -3.93 6.31
CA VAL A 50 -6.31 -3.84 7.12
C VAL A 50 -6.14 -5.06 8.02
N ASP A 51 -6.91 -6.13 7.81
CA ASP A 51 -6.71 -7.41 8.49
C ASP A 51 -5.32 -7.97 8.17
N ALA A 52 -4.61 -8.49 9.17
CA ALA A 52 -3.27 -9.05 8.98
C ALA A 52 -3.26 -10.29 8.06
N ARG A 53 -4.38 -11.01 7.95
CA ARG A 53 -4.55 -12.23 7.17
C ARG A 53 -4.76 -11.94 5.69
N TYR A 54 -5.48 -10.88 5.34
CA TYR A 54 -5.85 -10.55 3.96
C TYR A 54 -5.94 -9.03 3.76
N GLN A 55 -4.79 -8.41 3.49
CA GLN A 55 -4.74 -6.98 3.17
C GLN A 55 -5.08 -6.76 1.71
N TYR A 56 -6.09 -5.93 1.44
CA TYR A 56 -6.49 -5.59 0.09
C TYR A 56 -6.92 -4.13 -0.03
N LEU A 57 -6.80 -3.59 -1.24
CA LEU A 57 -7.31 -2.28 -1.64
C LEU A 57 -7.63 -2.34 -3.13
N PHE A 58 -8.90 -2.30 -3.52
CA PHE A 58 -9.30 -2.41 -4.92
C PHE A 58 -10.67 -1.77 -5.18
N LEU A 59 -10.91 -1.45 -6.46
CA LEU A 59 -12.23 -1.05 -6.94
C LEU A 59 -13.07 -2.28 -7.28
N THR A 60 -14.36 -2.23 -6.95
CA THR A 60 -15.31 -3.29 -7.26
C THR A 60 -16.70 -2.76 -7.53
N ASP A 61 -17.41 -3.41 -8.44
CA ASP A 61 -18.83 -3.17 -8.68
C ASP A 61 -19.71 -4.07 -7.80
N LYS A 62 -19.10 -5.08 -7.16
CA LYS A 62 -19.83 -6.00 -6.29
C LYS A 62 -20.30 -5.27 -5.04
N LYS A 63 -21.59 -5.43 -4.72
CA LYS A 63 -22.14 -4.96 -3.45
C LYS A 63 -21.51 -5.75 -2.30
N PRO A 64 -21.12 -5.09 -1.20
CA PRO A 64 -20.63 -5.80 -0.02
C PRO A 64 -21.74 -6.71 0.51
N VAL A 65 -21.40 -7.98 0.75
CA VAL A 65 -22.28 -8.90 1.47
C VAL A 65 -22.23 -8.47 2.94
N THR A 66 -23.28 -7.79 3.40
CA THR A 66 -23.38 -7.41 4.81
C THR A 66 -23.76 -8.63 5.63
N SER A 67 -22.93 -9.06 6.58
CA SER A 67 -23.47 -9.81 7.72
C SER A 67 -24.37 -8.84 8.49
N GLN A 68 -25.67 -9.08 8.44
CA GLN A 68 -26.72 -8.11 8.76
C GLN A 68 -26.88 -7.78 10.26
N ALA A 69 -25.85 -7.94 11.08
CA ALA A 69 -25.95 -7.75 12.53
C ALA A 69 -25.14 -6.51 12.96
N GLN A 70 -25.84 -5.38 13.06
CA GLN A 70 -25.42 -4.12 13.71
C GLN A 70 -24.31 -3.34 13.00
N GLY A 71 -24.67 -2.14 12.50
CA GLY A 71 -23.70 -1.25 11.86
C GLY A 71 -22.53 -0.93 12.79
N ASP A 72 -21.33 -1.22 12.30
CA ASP A 72 -20.08 -1.07 13.02
C ASP A 72 -19.83 0.40 13.42
N PRO A 73 -19.39 0.67 14.67
CA PRO A 73 -19.13 2.02 15.15
C PRO A 73 -18.25 2.87 14.21
N PHE A 74 -17.22 2.28 13.58
CA PHE A 74 -16.31 3.06 12.74
C PHE A 74 -16.97 3.53 11.43
N ALA A 75 -17.62 2.63 10.68
CA ALA A 75 -18.33 3.03 9.46
C ALA A 75 -19.43 4.07 9.74
N LYS A 76 -20.18 3.94 10.84
CA LYS A 76 -21.16 4.94 11.27
C LYS A 76 -20.50 6.28 11.59
N PHE A 77 -19.35 6.27 12.25
CA PHE A 77 -18.58 7.47 12.55
C PHE A 77 -18.15 8.18 11.26
N LEU A 78 -17.59 7.44 10.29
CA LEU A 78 -17.23 7.99 8.98
C LEU A 78 -18.46 8.55 8.24
N GLN A 79 -19.59 7.83 8.30
CA GLN A 79 -20.85 8.26 7.70
C GLN A 79 -21.32 9.62 8.27
N HIS A 80 -21.19 9.83 9.57
CA HIS A 80 -21.56 11.10 10.20
C HIS A 80 -20.61 12.24 9.78
N HIS A 81 -19.30 11.99 9.77
CA HIS A 81 -18.30 13.04 9.58
C HIS A 81 -18.06 13.40 8.12
N ILE A 82 -17.88 12.42 7.23
CA ILE A 82 -17.35 12.65 5.88
C ILE A 82 -18.26 12.20 4.73
N ARG A 83 -19.47 11.67 5.01
CA ARG A 83 -20.50 11.50 3.96
C ARG A 83 -20.79 12.83 3.27
N GLY A 84 -20.91 12.79 1.94
CA GLY A 84 -21.09 13.97 1.09
C GLY A 84 -19.79 14.71 0.79
N GLY A 85 -18.69 14.34 1.45
CA GLY A 85 -17.36 14.86 1.15
C GLY A 85 -16.89 14.43 -0.23
N ARG A 86 -16.06 15.28 -0.84
CA ARG A 86 -15.41 15.03 -2.13
C ARG A 86 -13.97 14.61 -1.90
N ILE A 87 -13.57 13.50 -2.52
CA ILE A 87 -12.16 13.11 -2.60
C ILE A 87 -11.47 14.12 -3.52
N ARG A 88 -10.38 14.70 -3.03
CA ARG A 88 -9.59 15.72 -3.74
C ARG A 88 -8.26 15.19 -4.23
N ASP A 89 -7.64 14.32 -3.44
CA ASP A 89 -6.38 13.69 -3.81
C ASP A 89 -6.27 12.31 -3.18
N ILE A 90 -5.49 11.44 -3.82
CA ILE A 90 -5.09 10.15 -3.29
C ILE A 90 -3.59 10.05 -3.50
N ARG A 91 -2.84 9.99 -2.40
CA ARG A 91 -1.38 10.01 -2.43
C ARG A 91 -0.80 9.03 -1.44
N LYS A 92 0.45 8.64 -1.68
CA LYS A 92 1.26 7.88 -0.73
C LYS A 92 2.66 8.46 -0.62
N PRO A 93 3.26 8.51 0.59
CA PRO A 93 4.66 8.89 0.72
C PRO A 93 5.59 7.94 -0.07
N PRO A 94 6.79 8.40 -0.46
CA PRO A 94 7.80 7.53 -1.03
C PRO A 94 8.15 6.39 -0.07
N LEU A 95 8.33 5.17 -0.61
CA LEU A 95 8.84 3.99 0.12
C LEU A 95 7.96 3.45 1.25
N GLU A 96 6.89 4.15 1.62
CA GLU A 96 6.00 3.78 2.70
C GLU A 96 4.79 2.99 2.20
N ARG A 97 4.18 2.23 3.13
CA ARG A 97 2.93 1.51 2.93
C ARG A 97 1.77 2.25 3.57
N VAL A 98 1.68 3.55 3.28
CA VAL A 98 0.64 4.45 3.79
C VAL A 98 -0.02 5.15 2.62
N LEU A 99 -1.34 5.03 2.49
CA LEU A 99 -2.12 5.73 1.47
C LEU A 99 -3.06 6.72 2.15
N THR A 100 -3.04 7.96 1.70
CA THR A 100 -3.84 9.06 2.24
C THR A 100 -4.84 9.50 1.18
N VAL A 101 -6.12 9.49 1.55
CA VAL A 101 -7.21 10.06 0.77
C VAL A 101 -7.56 11.41 1.39
N ASP A 102 -7.26 12.50 0.67
CA ASP A 102 -7.62 13.86 1.10
C ASP A 102 -9.08 14.14 0.72
N ILE A 103 -9.88 14.56 1.70
CA ILE A 103 -11.34 14.72 1.58
C ILE A 103 -11.73 16.14 2.02
N VAL A 104 -12.57 16.79 1.22
CA VAL A 104 -13.15 18.10 1.55
C VAL A 104 -14.67 18.00 1.62
N LYS A 105 -15.27 18.51 2.69
CA LYS A 105 -16.72 18.55 2.90
C LYS A 105 -17.12 19.95 3.35
N GLN A 106 -18.16 20.52 2.76
CA GLN A 106 -18.71 21.80 3.22
C GLN A 106 -19.58 21.59 4.45
N ASP A 107 -19.44 22.47 5.43
CA ASP A 107 -20.36 22.57 6.57
C ASP A 107 -21.64 23.36 6.20
N ILE A 108 -22.47 23.61 7.21
CA ILE A 108 -23.75 24.33 7.04
C ILE A 108 -23.56 25.80 6.66
N ASP A 109 -22.42 26.40 7.02
CA ASP A 109 -22.07 27.79 6.76
C ASP A 109 -21.30 27.94 5.43
N GLY A 110 -21.06 26.83 4.74
CA GLY A 110 -20.34 26.76 3.47
C GLY A 110 -18.82 26.75 3.62
N GLN A 111 -18.28 26.58 4.82
CA GLN A 111 -16.83 26.46 5.04
C GLN A 111 -16.35 25.05 4.71
N ASP A 112 -15.16 24.97 4.12
CA ASP A 112 -14.53 23.70 3.75
C ASP A 112 -13.88 23.03 4.98
N LEU A 113 -14.48 21.93 5.44
CA LEU A 113 -13.90 21.01 6.39
C LEU A 113 -12.96 20.02 5.67
N ARG A 114 -11.72 19.92 6.15
CA ARG A 114 -10.66 19.10 5.53
C ARG A 114 -10.32 17.89 6.37
N PHE A 115 -10.34 16.71 5.74
CA PHE A 115 -10.09 15.43 6.38
C PHE A 115 -9.09 14.59 5.59
N GLN A 116 -8.42 13.69 6.30
CA GLN A 116 -7.57 12.66 5.72
C GLN A 116 -8.05 11.29 6.18
N LEU A 117 -8.39 10.41 5.23
CA LEU A 117 -8.57 9.00 5.50
C LEU A 117 -7.27 8.27 5.17
N ILE A 118 -6.57 7.83 6.20
CA ILE A 118 -5.23 7.27 6.12
C ILE A 118 -5.30 5.75 6.29
N LEU A 119 -4.77 5.02 5.31
CA LEU A 119 -4.65 3.58 5.32
C LEU A 119 -3.18 3.21 5.56
N GLU A 120 -2.88 2.64 6.73
CA GLU A 120 -1.56 2.09 7.06
C GLU A 120 -1.58 0.58 6.81
N LEU A 121 -0.66 0.06 5.98
CA LEU A 121 -0.66 -1.33 5.50
C LEU A 121 0.62 -2.06 5.95
N MET A 122 0.74 -2.24 7.27
CA MET A 122 1.91 -2.73 7.99
C MET A 122 1.69 -4.11 8.66
N GLY A 123 0.95 -5.02 8.02
CA GLY A 123 0.65 -6.33 8.63
C GLY A 123 -0.26 -6.20 9.87
N ARG A 124 0.19 -6.71 11.03
CA ARG A 124 -0.56 -6.63 12.30
C ARG A 124 -0.77 -5.21 12.83
N TYR A 125 0.01 -4.25 12.33
CA TYR A 125 -0.06 -2.83 12.71
C TYR A 125 -0.89 -2.01 11.73
N SER A 126 -1.52 -2.64 10.74
CA SER A 126 -2.34 -1.93 9.77
C SER A 126 -3.57 -1.30 10.40
N ASN A 127 -3.99 -0.17 9.83
CA ASN A 127 -5.05 0.65 10.39
C ASN A 127 -5.72 1.52 9.32
N ILE A 128 -6.95 1.95 9.61
CA ILE A 128 -7.68 2.96 8.84
C ILE A 128 -8.01 4.08 9.83
N ILE A 129 -7.55 5.29 9.55
CA ILE A 129 -7.55 6.40 10.50
C ILE A 129 -8.15 7.62 9.82
N LEU A 130 -9.15 8.23 10.44
CA LEU A 130 -9.69 9.53 10.02
C LEU A 130 -9.02 10.64 10.83
N VAL A 131 -8.43 11.61 10.15
CA VAL A 131 -7.72 12.74 10.74
C VAL A 131 -8.36 14.05 10.29
N ASN A 132 -8.53 14.99 11.21
CA ASN A 132 -8.85 16.37 10.89
C ASN A 132 -7.56 17.10 10.49
N VAL A 133 -7.53 17.69 9.31
CA VAL A 133 -6.30 18.28 8.74
C VAL A 133 -5.85 19.51 9.52
N ASP A 134 -6.79 20.36 9.96
CA ASP A 134 -6.47 21.64 10.59
C ASP A 134 -5.85 21.48 11.98
N THR A 135 -6.32 20.49 12.73
CA THR A 135 -5.84 20.19 14.09
C THR A 135 -4.79 19.08 14.12
N ASN A 136 -4.59 18.36 13.01
CA ASN A 136 -3.83 17.12 12.92
C ASN A 136 -4.24 16.07 13.99
N LYS A 137 -5.50 16.11 14.43
CA LYS A 137 -6.04 15.18 15.43
C LYS A 137 -6.76 14.02 14.76
N ILE A 138 -6.52 12.83 15.29
CA ILE A 138 -7.28 11.63 14.97
C ILE A 138 -8.70 11.84 15.48
N LEU A 139 -9.66 11.73 14.57
CA LEU A 139 -11.08 11.74 14.91
C LEU A 139 -11.53 10.35 15.33
N GLU A 140 -11.16 9.33 14.54
CA GLU A 140 -11.42 7.93 14.85
C GLU A 140 -10.50 7.01 14.04
N SER A 141 -10.36 5.76 14.46
CA SER A 141 -9.65 4.70 13.73
C SER A 141 -10.35 3.35 13.87
N ILE A 142 -10.17 2.47 12.88
CA ILE A 142 -10.73 1.11 12.92
C ILE A 142 -10.05 0.24 14.00
N ARG A 143 -8.80 0.56 14.38
CA ARG A 143 -8.07 -0.10 15.47
C ARG A 143 -7.45 0.94 16.41
N HIS A 144 -7.84 0.92 17.68
CA HIS A 144 -7.20 1.75 18.69
C HIS A 144 -5.86 1.14 19.12
N VAL A 145 -4.82 1.96 19.16
CA VAL A 145 -3.49 1.57 19.67
C VAL A 145 -3.21 2.38 20.92
N THR A 146 -3.27 1.70 22.07
CA THR A 146 -2.96 2.29 23.38
C THR A 146 -1.46 2.17 23.69
N ALA A 147 -1.01 2.88 24.74
CA ALA A 147 0.38 2.86 25.19
C ALA A 147 0.90 1.46 25.56
N VAL A 148 -0.01 0.51 25.85
CA VAL A 148 0.34 -0.90 26.10
C VAL A 148 0.80 -1.61 24.82
N HIS A 149 0.28 -1.20 23.67
CA HIS A 149 0.50 -1.85 22.38
C HIS A 149 1.62 -1.21 21.56
N SER A 150 1.94 0.05 21.82
CA SER A 150 3.05 0.77 21.19
C SER A 150 3.59 1.87 22.09
N SER A 151 4.90 1.86 22.31
CA SER A 151 5.62 2.96 22.95
C SER A 151 5.92 4.12 22.00
N TYR A 152 5.78 3.91 20.68
CA TYR A 152 6.13 4.90 19.66
C TYR A 152 5.01 5.90 19.41
N ARG A 153 3.77 5.42 19.18
CA ARG A 153 2.62 6.30 18.95
C ARG A 153 1.31 5.73 19.49
N ARG A 154 0.44 6.62 19.94
CA ARG A 154 -0.95 6.33 20.32
C ARG A 154 -1.87 6.62 19.14
N ILE A 155 -2.74 5.68 18.79
CA ILE A 155 -3.80 5.86 17.79
C ILE A 155 -5.14 5.76 18.51
N ALA A 156 -5.76 6.90 18.76
CA ALA A 156 -7.07 7.01 19.42
C ALA A 156 -7.67 8.39 19.15
N PRO A 157 -9.00 8.57 19.26
CA PRO A 157 -9.64 9.86 19.17
C PRO A 157 -8.97 10.93 20.05
N GLY A 158 -8.77 12.12 19.47
CA GLY A 158 -8.15 13.29 20.11
C GLY A 158 -6.62 13.29 20.16
N ALA A 159 -5.95 12.16 19.88
CA ALA A 159 -4.50 12.12 19.76
C ALA A 159 -4.03 12.79 18.47
N VAL A 160 -2.82 13.36 18.48
CA VAL A 160 -2.18 13.90 17.27
C VAL A 160 -1.74 12.74 16.39
N TYR A 161 -2.03 12.80 15.08
CA TYR A 161 -1.55 11.80 14.14
C TYR A 161 -0.04 11.92 13.94
N VAL A 162 0.65 10.80 14.10
CA VAL A 162 2.09 10.65 13.82
C VAL A 162 2.24 9.47 12.85
N PRO A 163 2.92 9.63 11.72
CA PRO A 163 3.11 8.55 10.76
C PRO A 163 3.95 7.40 11.34
N PRO A 164 3.97 6.23 10.67
CA PRO A 164 4.92 5.17 10.97
C PRO A 164 6.37 5.67 11.05
N PRO A 165 7.22 5.02 11.87
CA PRO A 165 8.65 5.32 11.89
C PRO A 165 9.21 5.24 10.45
N PRO A 166 9.93 6.26 9.99
CA PRO A 166 10.45 6.27 8.63
C PRO A 166 11.47 5.14 8.44
N GLN A 167 11.50 4.54 7.25
CA GLN A 167 12.63 3.71 6.84
C GLN A 167 13.85 4.60 6.58
N GLN A 168 14.72 4.77 7.58
CA GLN A 168 15.94 5.54 7.45
C GLN A 168 16.96 4.81 6.54
N GLU A 169 17.87 5.58 5.92
CA GLU A 169 19.14 5.14 5.30
C GLU A 169 19.07 4.33 4.00
N LYS A 170 17.96 4.35 3.25
CA LYS A 170 17.86 3.64 1.96
C LYS A 170 17.81 4.55 0.74
N LEU A 171 18.45 4.12 -0.35
CA LEU A 171 18.35 4.77 -1.65
C LEU A 171 16.95 4.54 -2.23
N ALA A 172 16.31 5.61 -2.72
CA ALA A 172 15.03 5.48 -3.40
C ALA A 172 15.21 4.69 -4.70
N LEU A 173 14.37 3.66 -4.92
CA LEU A 173 14.39 2.82 -6.12
C LEU A 173 14.51 3.62 -7.43
N THR A 174 13.75 4.72 -7.55
CA THR A 174 13.69 5.55 -8.76
C THR A 174 14.91 6.44 -8.98
N ALA A 175 15.77 6.61 -7.97
CA ALA A 175 16.98 7.42 -8.00
C ALA A 175 18.24 6.60 -8.38
N ILE A 176 18.12 5.27 -8.52
CA ILE A 176 19.24 4.39 -8.85
C ILE A 176 19.37 4.27 -10.37
N ASP A 177 20.49 4.75 -10.89
CA ASP A 177 20.91 4.55 -12.28
C ASP A 177 21.88 3.36 -12.40
N ARG A 178 22.35 3.08 -13.64
CA ARG A 178 23.20 1.92 -13.93
C ARG A 178 24.54 1.96 -13.16
N PRO A 179 25.29 3.08 -13.14
CA PRO A 179 26.50 3.18 -12.34
C PRO A 179 26.26 2.96 -10.84
N THR A 180 25.20 3.55 -10.28
CA THR A 180 24.85 3.36 -8.87
C THR A 180 24.50 1.90 -8.57
N PHE A 181 23.75 1.24 -9.46
CA PHE A 181 23.42 -0.18 -9.31
C PHE A 181 24.67 -1.07 -9.39
N GLN A 182 25.60 -0.78 -10.29
CA GLN A 182 26.87 -1.49 -10.37
C GLN A 182 27.68 -1.33 -9.08
N GLN A 183 27.78 -0.12 -8.52
CA GLN A 183 28.43 0.11 -7.24
C GLN A 183 27.79 -0.73 -6.11
N ILE A 184 26.46 -0.87 -6.09
CA ILE A 184 25.76 -1.73 -5.12
C ILE A 184 26.18 -3.20 -5.28
N LEU A 185 26.39 -3.69 -6.50
CA LEU A 185 26.86 -5.05 -6.75
C LEU A 185 28.33 -5.25 -6.33
N GLU A 186 29.17 -4.24 -6.54
CA GLU A 186 30.56 -4.25 -6.08
C GLU A 186 30.65 -4.25 -4.54
N ASP A 187 29.87 -3.41 -3.87
CA ASP A 187 29.73 -3.39 -2.41
C ASP A 187 29.25 -4.77 -1.88
N TYR A 188 28.31 -5.41 -2.60
CA TYR A 188 27.85 -6.76 -2.25
C TYR A 188 28.99 -7.79 -2.37
N ALA A 189 29.79 -7.73 -3.43
CA ALA A 189 30.90 -8.64 -3.65
C ALA A 189 31.94 -8.57 -2.52
N GLN A 190 32.18 -7.37 -1.97
CA GLN A 190 33.02 -7.17 -0.78
C GLN A 190 32.35 -7.72 0.48
N ALA A 191 31.08 -7.39 0.73
CA ALA A 191 30.35 -7.81 1.91
C ALA A 191 30.21 -9.35 2.03
N VAL A 192 30.17 -10.07 0.91
CA VAL A 192 30.13 -11.54 0.90
C VAL A 192 31.45 -12.16 1.35
N GLN A 193 32.59 -11.49 1.15
CA GLN A 193 33.89 -11.98 1.65
C GLN A 193 33.89 -12.01 3.19
N GLU A 194 33.31 -11.01 3.83
CA GLU A 194 33.17 -10.93 5.28
C GLU A 194 32.02 -11.81 5.80
N THR A 195 30.93 -11.92 5.04
CA THR A 195 29.73 -12.69 5.39
C THR A 195 29.33 -13.66 4.27
N PRO A 196 29.93 -14.87 4.18
CA PRO A 196 29.71 -15.79 3.05
C PRO A 196 28.27 -16.27 2.82
N LYS A 197 27.41 -16.17 3.85
CA LYS A 197 25.99 -16.57 3.77
C LYS A 197 25.06 -15.45 3.30
N LEU A 198 25.58 -14.24 3.06
CA LEU A 198 24.80 -13.09 2.63
C LEU A 198 24.30 -13.30 1.19
N ARG A 199 22.98 -13.21 1.01
CA ARG A 199 22.33 -13.34 -0.31
C ARG A 199 22.10 -11.96 -0.90
N LEU A 200 22.30 -11.81 -2.22
CA LEU A 200 22.14 -10.54 -2.92
C LEU A 200 20.76 -9.93 -2.68
N TRP A 201 19.68 -10.69 -2.79
CA TRP A 201 18.33 -10.15 -2.53
C TRP A 201 18.18 -9.54 -1.12
N LYS A 202 18.88 -10.08 -0.10
CA LYS A 202 18.88 -9.50 1.26
C LYS A 202 19.66 -8.20 1.33
N PHE A 203 20.79 -8.13 0.62
CA PHE A 203 21.60 -6.92 0.53
C PHE A 203 20.83 -5.80 -0.20
N LEU A 204 20.15 -6.13 -1.29
CA LEU A 204 19.34 -5.18 -2.06
C LEU A 204 18.22 -4.56 -1.21
N ILE A 205 17.46 -5.34 -0.43
CA ILE A 205 16.38 -4.78 0.43
C ILE A 205 16.92 -3.92 1.59
N GLN A 206 18.19 -4.10 1.97
CA GLN A 206 18.84 -3.29 3.00
C GLN A 206 19.26 -1.93 2.44
N ARG A 207 19.75 -1.88 1.20
CA ARG A 207 20.26 -0.66 0.56
C ARG A 207 19.19 0.12 -0.21
N ILE A 208 18.20 -0.57 -0.77
CA ILE A 208 17.22 0.00 -1.71
C ILE A 208 15.84 0.07 -1.03
N GLY A 209 15.35 1.29 -0.90
CA GLY A 209 14.04 1.60 -0.40
C GLY A 209 12.97 1.23 -1.41
N GLY A 210 11.90 0.61 -0.91
CA GLY A 210 10.73 0.25 -1.71
C GLY A 210 10.87 -1.03 -2.53
N LEU A 211 12.03 -1.68 -2.50
CA LEU A 211 12.21 -3.02 -3.04
C LEU A 211 11.71 -4.06 -2.03
N SER A 212 10.71 -4.85 -2.41
CA SER A 212 10.20 -5.94 -1.57
C SER A 212 11.07 -7.20 -1.70
N PRO A 213 11.01 -8.15 -0.75
CA PRO A 213 11.72 -9.43 -0.89
C PRO A 213 11.34 -10.23 -2.14
N LEU A 214 10.16 -10.02 -2.71
CA LEU A 214 9.73 -10.67 -3.96
C LEU A 214 10.48 -10.07 -5.16
N LEU A 215 10.48 -8.73 -5.25
CA LEU A 215 11.18 -8.00 -6.30
C LEU A 215 12.70 -8.10 -6.18
N ALA A 216 13.24 -8.15 -4.97
CA ALA A 216 14.68 -8.33 -4.77
C ALA A 216 15.17 -9.71 -5.24
N ARG A 217 14.33 -10.76 -5.10
CA ARG A 217 14.63 -12.09 -5.64
C ARG A 217 14.48 -12.15 -7.16
N GLU A 218 13.55 -11.38 -7.71
CA GLU A 218 13.42 -11.18 -9.16
C GLU A 218 14.74 -10.61 -9.71
N VAL A 219 15.26 -9.55 -9.10
CA VAL A 219 16.53 -8.95 -9.50
C VAL A 219 17.69 -9.93 -9.35
N ASP A 220 17.81 -10.58 -8.18
CA ASP A 220 18.84 -11.59 -7.88
C ASP A 220 18.88 -12.69 -8.96
N GLY A 221 17.69 -13.14 -9.41
CA GLY A 221 17.57 -14.07 -10.53
C GLY A 221 18.11 -15.47 -10.20
N ARG A 222 17.83 -15.99 -9.00
CA ARG A 222 18.40 -17.26 -8.50
C ARG A 222 18.31 -18.45 -9.47
N HIS A 223 17.27 -18.50 -10.30
CA HIS A 223 17.03 -19.54 -11.31
C HIS A 223 17.16 -19.03 -12.76
N LEU A 224 17.59 -17.78 -12.92
CA LEU A 224 17.75 -17.08 -14.19
C LEU A 224 19.23 -16.78 -14.43
N ASP A 225 19.52 -16.05 -15.51
CA ASP A 225 20.84 -15.47 -15.72
C ASP A 225 21.18 -14.47 -14.61
N GLN A 226 22.28 -14.75 -13.90
CA GLN A 226 22.78 -14.01 -12.75
C GLN A 226 23.91 -13.04 -13.12
N ASN A 227 24.22 -12.86 -14.40
CA ASN A 227 25.15 -11.82 -14.81
C ASN A 227 24.60 -10.43 -14.47
N ASP A 228 25.50 -9.45 -14.32
CA ASP A 228 25.12 -8.12 -13.83
C ASP A 228 24.24 -7.34 -14.83
N GLU A 229 24.34 -7.63 -16.13
CA GLU A 229 23.50 -7.03 -17.16
C GLU A 229 22.04 -7.54 -17.09
N ALA A 230 21.87 -8.83 -16.85
CA ALA A 230 20.57 -9.46 -16.66
C ALA A 230 19.91 -8.95 -15.37
N ARG A 231 20.69 -8.82 -14.28
CA ARG A 231 20.23 -8.20 -13.03
C ARG A 231 19.82 -6.74 -13.23
N TRP A 232 20.63 -5.97 -13.96
CA TRP A 232 20.32 -4.59 -14.30
C TRP A 232 19.03 -4.50 -15.11
N THR A 233 18.86 -5.34 -16.14
CA THR A 233 17.67 -5.37 -16.99
C THR A 233 16.40 -5.61 -16.17
N ARG A 234 16.42 -6.58 -15.24
CA ARG A 234 15.29 -6.86 -14.34
C ARG A 234 15.06 -5.69 -13.38
N PHE A 235 16.11 -5.09 -12.84
CA PHE A 235 16.01 -3.93 -11.96
C PHE A 235 15.44 -2.70 -12.67
N SER A 236 15.96 -2.36 -13.85
CA SER A 236 15.53 -1.21 -14.63
C SER A 236 14.08 -1.33 -15.08
N ARG A 237 13.58 -2.55 -15.36
CA ARG A 237 12.16 -2.78 -15.63
C ARG A 237 11.27 -2.41 -14.44
N ILE A 238 11.69 -2.75 -13.22
CA ILE A 238 10.95 -2.38 -12.00
C ILE A 238 10.93 -0.85 -11.86
N VAL A 239 12.09 -0.20 -12.02
CA VAL A 239 12.21 1.26 -11.94
C VAL A 239 11.33 1.95 -12.99
N GLU A 240 11.36 1.46 -14.23
CA GLU A 240 10.59 2.01 -15.34
C GLU A 240 9.09 1.89 -15.10
N ALA A 241 8.62 0.75 -14.59
CA ALA A 241 7.22 0.56 -14.23
C ALA A 241 6.75 1.60 -13.20
N VAL A 242 7.60 1.96 -12.21
CA VAL A 242 7.28 3.03 -11.25
C VAL A 242 7.24 4.41 -11.90
N LYS A 243 8.19 4.71 -12.78
CA LYS A 243 8.34 6.03 -13.41
C LYS A 243 7.23 6.31 -14.42
N THR A 244 6.86 5.32 -15.23
CA THR A 244 5.87 5.48 -16.30
C THR A 244 4.46 5.08 -15.89
N GLY A 245 4.30 4.40 -14.75
CA GLY A 245 3.03 3.80 -14.34
C GLY A 245 2.60 2.61 -15.21
N SER A 246 3.51 2.06 -16.02
CA SER A 246 3.25 0.92 -16.91
C SER A 246 3.33 -0.40 -16.13
N TYR A 247 2.27 -0.69 -15.38
CA TYR A 247 2.13 -1.92 -14.60
C TYR A 247 1.44 -3.02 -15.40
N GLN A 248 1.81 -4.27 -15.10
CA GLN A 248 1.14 -5.48 -15.58
C GLN A 248 0.84 -6.38 -14.37
N PRO A 249 -0.36 -6.27 -13.79
CA PRO A 249 -0.79 -7.08 -12.65
C PRO A 249 -0.60 -8.57 -12.95
N THR A 250 0.18 -9.25 -12.13
CA THR A 250 0.59 -10.64 -12.33
C THR A 250 0.31 -11.44 -11.06
N VAL A 251 -0.39 -12.57 -11.22
CA VAL A 251 -0.56 -13.58 -10.19
C VAL A 251 0.19 -14.82 -10.64
N VAL A 252 1.08 -15.32 -9.79
CA VAL A 252 1.75 -16.60 -9.99
C VAL A 252 0.98 -17.66 -9.21
N LEU A 253 0.62 -18.74 -9.88
CA LEU A 253 -0.08 -19.88 -9.29
C LEU A 253 0.88 -21.07 -9.20
N GLU A 254 0.83 -21.78 -8.08
CA GLU A 254 1.51 -23.06 -7.89
C GLU A 254 0.48 -24.18 -7.96
N GLN A 255 0.80 -25.23 -8.73
CA GLN A 255 0.02 -26.46 -8.76
C GLN A 255 0.37 -27.31 -7.54
N THR A 256 -0.63 -27.62 -6.73
CA THR A 256 -0.46 -28.53 -5.58
C THR A 256 -0.49 -29.99 -6.03
N ASP A 257 0.06 -30.90 -5.22
CA ASP A 257 0.04 -32.35 -5.48
C ASP A 257 -1.38 -32.93 -5.66
N GLN A 258 -2.42 -32.18 -5.26
CA GLN A 258 -3.83 -32.53 -5.41
C GLN A 258 -4.48 -31.93 -6.66
N GLY A 259 -3.71 -31.31 -7.56
CA GLY A 259 -4.20 -30.68 -8.78
C GLY A 259 -4.97 -29.37 -8.56
N MET A 260 -4.90 -28.78 -7.36
CA MET A 260 -5.47 -27.46 -7.09
C MET A 260 -4.41 -26.36 -7.32
N GLU A 261 -4.81 -25.26 -7.94
CA GLU A 261 -3.99 -24.05 -8.07
C GLU A 261 -4.08 -23.20 -6.81
N LYS A 262 -2.93 -22.79 -6.28
CA LYS A 262 -2.82 -21.88 -5.14
C LYS A 262 -2.03 -20.63 -5.52
N PRO A 263 -2.46 -19.43 -5.15
CA PRO A 263 -1.66 -18.22 -5.38
C PRO A 263 -0.35 -18.28 -4.59
N LEU A 264 0.75 -18.19 -5.32
CA LEU A 264 2.13 -18.20 -4.82
C LEU A 264 2.67 -16.77 -4.64
N ALA A 265 2.43 -15.91 -5.62
CA ALA A 265 2.89 -14.52 -5.59
C ALA A 265 1.92 -13.58 -6.31
N LEU A 266 1.90 -12.33 -5.88
CA LEU A 266 1.18 -11.22 -6.53
C LEU A 266 2.18 -10.08 -6.74
N SER A 267 2.19 -9.50 -7.93
CA SER A 267 3.05 -8.37 -8.31
C SER A 267 2.33 -7.46 -9.30
N ALA A 268 2.81 -6.22 -9.43
CA ALA A 268 2.36 -5.27 -10.45
C ALA A 268 3.22 -5.33 -11.73
N ILE A 269 4.13 -6.30 -11.83
CA ILE A 269 4.92 -6.61 -13.04
C ILE A 269 5.05 -8.13 -13.21
N PRO A 270 5.39 -8.62 -14.41
CA PRO A 270 5.72 -10.03 -14.63
C PRO A 270 6.93 -10.44 -13.79
N LEU A 271 6.92 -11.68 -13.31
CA LEU A 271 7.98 -12.26 -12.49
C LEU A 271 8.61 -13.44 -13.24
N GLU A 272 9.77 -13.23 -13.82
CA GLU A 272 10.52 -14.24 -14.57
C GLU A 272 11.09 -15.31 -13.64
N GLN A 273 11.30 -15.02 -12.35
CA GLN A 273 11.84 -15.99 -11.40
C GLN A 273 10.97 -17.25 -11.21
N PHE A 274 9.72 -17.22 -11.72
CA PHE A 274 8.78 -18.33 -11.69
C PHE A 274 8.49 -18.92 -13.08
N SER A 275 9.20 -18.47 -14.12
CA SER A 275 9.14 -19.07 -15.45
C SER A 275 9.99 -20.34 -15.44
N TYR A 276 9.34 -21.49 -15.62
CA TYR A 276 9.98 -22.80 -15.80
C TYR A 276 9.91 -23.24 -17.26
#